data_AF-Q8BV99-F1
#
_entry.id   AF-Q8BV99-F1
#
_cell.length_a   1.000
_cell.length_b   1.000
_cell.length_c   1.000
_cell.angle_alpha   90.00
_cell.angle_beta   90.00
_cell.angle_gamma   90.00
#
_symmetry.space_group_name_H-M   'P 1'
#
loop_
_entity.id
_entity.type
_entity.pdbx_description
1 polymer ?
#
loop_
_entity_poly.entity_id
_entity_poly.type
_entity_poly.pdbx_seq_one_letter_code
_entity_poly.pdbx_strand_id
1 'polypeptide(L)' 'EVTQEISDNTRIFRLLGSDRVVVLESRPTDNPTANSNLYILAGHENSY' A
#
# COMPACT_ATOMS: atom_id res chain seq x y z
N GLU A 1 6.35 16.07 7.54
CA GLU A 1 7.10 15.34 6.50
C GLU A 1 6.12 14.37 5.84
N VAL A 2 5.92 14.46 4.54
CA VAL A 2 5.24 13.39 3.79
C VAL A 2 6.32 12.36 3.48
N THR A 3 6.19 11.15 4.04
CA THR A 3 7.20 10.11 3.86
C THR A 3 7.01 9.35 2.55
N GLN A 4 5.77 9.22 2.07
CA GLN A 4 5.44 8.67 0.76
C GLN A 4 4.15 9.30 0.23
N GLU A 5 4.16 9.73 -1.03
CA GLU A 5 2.99 10.22 -1.76
C GLU A 5 2.77 9.28 -2.96
N ILE A 6 1.57 8.70 -3.06
CA ILE A 6 1.16 7.87 -4.21
C ILE A 6 0.09 8.64 -4.97
N SER A 7 0.47 9.20 -6.13
CA SER A 7 -0.42 9.93 -7.02
C SER A 7 -0.71 9.09 -8.26
N ASP A 8 -1.69 8.20 -8.14
CA ASP A 8 -2.21 7.37 -9.24
C ASP A 8 -3.73 7.51 -9.30
N ASN A 9 -4.24 8.20 -10.33
CA ASN A 9 -5.68 8.43 -10.50
C ASN A 9 -6.44 7.21 -11.02
N THR A 10 -5.73 6.16 -11.42
CA THR A 10 -6.30 4.91 -11.95
C THR A 10 -6.50 3.86 -10.87
N ARG A 11 -5.93 4.07 -9.68
CA ARG A 11 -5.95 3.09 -8.59
C ARG A 11 -6.20 3.73 -7.23
N ILE A 12 -7.04 3.08 -6.44
CA ILE A 12 -7.26 3.40 -5.03
C ILE A 12 -6.30 2.54 -4.21
N PHE A 13 -5.54 3.17 -3.33
CA PHE A 13 -4.66 2.50 -2.37
C PHE A 13 -5.28 2.57 -0.97
N ARG A 14 -5.32 1.45 -0.26
CA ARG A 14 -5.78 1.36 1.13
C ARG A 14 -4.68 0.77 1.99
N LEU A 15 -4.39 1.44 3.11
CA LEU A 15 -3.48 0.93 4.13
C LEU A 15 -4.23 -0.10 5.00
N LEU A 16 -3.76 -1.34 5.03
CA LEU A 16 -4.35 -2.43 5.80
C LEU A 16 -3.64 -2.68 7.14
N GLY A 17 -2.36 -2.30 7.24
CA GLY A 17 -1.56 -2.45 8.45
C GLY A 17 -0.28 -1.62 8.39
N SER A 18 0.20 -1.13 9.54
CA SER A 18 1.31 -0.17 9.62
C SER A 18 2.22 -0.35 10.85
N ASP A 19 2.16 -1.48 11.55
CA ASP A 19 2.90 -1.67 12.80
C ASP A 19 4.38 -2.00 12.51
N ARG A 20 4.70 -3.26 12.20
CA ARG A 20 6.06 -3.66 11.75
C ARG A 20 6.17 -3.85 10.25
N VAL A 21 5.03 -4.01 9.60
CA VAL A 21 4.90 -4.28 8.17
C VAL A 21 3.86 -3.31 7.65
N VAL A 22 4.21 -2.57 6.61
CA VAL A 22 3.27 -1.71 5.91
C VAL A 22 2.60 -2.55 4.83
N VAL A 23 1.28 -2.71 4.94
CA VAL A 23 0.48 -3.48 3.97
C VAL A 23 -0.42 -2.51 3.23
N LEU A 24 -0.23 -2.39 1.91
CA LEU A 24 -1.11 -1.65 1.02
C LEU A 24 -1.89 -2.60 0.13
N GLU A 25 -3.13 -2.25 -0.12
CA GLU A 25 -3.96 -2.88 -1.13
C GLU A 25 -4.29 -1.87 -2.23
N SER A 26 -4.09 -2.25 -3.51
CA SER A 26 -4.52 -1.43 -4.64
C SER A 26 -5.64 -2.08 -5.45
N ARG A 27 -6.61 -1.27 -5.85
CA ARG A 27 -7.70 -1.64 -6.77
C ARG A 27 -7.86 -0.59 -7.86
N PRO A 28 -8.26 -0.95 -9.08
CA PRO A 28 -8.63 0.02 -10.10
C PRO A 28 -9.75 0.95 -9.62
N THR A 29 -9.64 2.25 -9.89
CA THR A 29 -10.70 3.24 -9.58
C THR A 29 -11.96 2.98 -10.41
N ASP A 30 -11.79 2.61 -11.67
CA ASP A 30 -12.89 2.33 -12.62
C ASP A 30 -13.62 1.01 -12.33
N ASN A 31 -12.94 0.04 -11.72
CA ASN A 31 -13.53 -1.25 -11.35
C ASN A 31 -13.10 -1.71 -9.95
N PRO A 32 -13.82 -1.29 -8.88
CA PRO A 32 -13.51 -1.64 -7.50
C PRO A 32 -13.79 -3.10 -7.14
N THR A 33 -14.38 -3.89 -8.04
CA THR A 33 -14.59 -5.34 -7.87
C THR A 33 -13.50 -6.19 -8.52
N ALA A 34 -12.61 -5.57 -9.31
CA ALA A 34 -11.49 -6.25 -9.92
C ALA A 34 -10.49 -6.74 -8.86
N ASN A 35 -9.62 -7.67 -9.28
CA ASN A 35 -8.61 -8.26 -8.42
C ASN A 35 -7.73 -7.19 -7.77
N SER A 36 -7.49 -7.37 -6.48
CA SER A 36 -6.69 -6.46 -5.67
C SER A 36 -5.23 -6.88 -5.68
N ASN A 37 -4.33 -5.92 -5.77
CA ASN A 37 -2.89 -6.16 -5.59
C ASN A 37 -2.52 -5.87 -4.14
N LEU A 38 -1.75 -6.76 -3.52
CA LEU A 38 -1.23 -6.58 -2.16
C LEU A 38 0.26 -6.24 -2.22
N TYR A 39 0.64 -5.17 -1.53
CA TYR A 39 2.00 -4.69 -1.39
C TYR A 39 2.38 -4.80 0.08
N ILE A 40 3.46 -5.52 0.35
CA ILE A 40 3.94 -5.78 1.70
C ILE A 40 5.33 -5.18 1.78
N LEU A 41 5.47 -4.09 2.50
CA LEU A 41 6.77 -3.50 2.83
C LEU A 41 7.16 -4.01 4.23
N ALA A 42 7.94 -5.08 4.24
CA ALA A 42 8.58 -5.57 5.46
C ALA A 42 9.89 -4.79 5.64
N GLY A 43 9.99 -4.02 6.72
CA GLY A 43 11.27 -3.44 7.11
C GLY A 43 12.21 -4.56 7.56
N HIS A 44 13.47 -4.52 7.13
CA HIS A 44 14.51 -5.18 7.91
C HIS A 44 14.68 -4.33 9.16
N GLU A 45 14.27 -4.86 10.31
CA GLU A 45 14.71 -4.34 11.61
C GLU A 45 16.23 -4.26 11.48
N ASN A 46 16.83 -3.07 11.41
CA ASN A 46 18.28 -2.96 11.52
C ASN A 46 18.61 -3.63 12.85
N SER A 47 19.15 -4.85 12.80
CA SER A 47 19.84 -5.50 13.90
C SER A 47 21.00 -4.60 14.26
N TYR A 48 20.74 -3.61 15.11
CA TYR A 48 21.76 -2.73 15.67
C TYR A 48 22.43 -3.44 16.84
#